data_AF-A0A7S0B7U5-F1
#
_entry.id   AF-A0A7S0B7U5-F1
#
_cell.length_a   1.000
_cell.length_b   1.000
_cell.length_c   1.000
_cell.angle_alpha   90.00
_cell.angle_beta   90.00
_cell.angle_gamma   90.00
#
_symmetry.space_group_name_H-M   'P 1'
#
loop_
_entity.id
_entity.type
_entity.pdbx_description
1 polymer ?
#
loop_
_entity_poly.entity_id
_entity_poly.type
_entity_poly.pdbx_seq_one_letter_code
_entity_poly.pdbx_strand_id
1 'polypeptide(L)'
;CSARGTCKLGCGGGAVRRGAYAFDLETRRLTDETGGLVARFSDGAVAPRPLPDAALRRASVASPGTFECVSVVDGEIIEEIHKPSNDGAFFVLPSQLNGAEYPSHTFIVSAVEQYKHDHTGGPRGQLAVHPAAAQFLLDNAACDHRPGGINSVDVFLERVKSHLRSVTTAAYDLHVKNGYLAVPDCPPTLQPHVLQGIRASLHTMRCLCMQDVPACGLAPSLMAASKAVHRVSIVYASAIPVQAYLNRDCSERSFQEEVGRLVIVGQYLGALRAALGAAQLRAARVRVFLMPLGGGVFNNRAEVIADAMSSAVELLATDGMDVRKHLDVRLLTFRGKPTERTRMEGLLRRGSSRELQEHPPPEGLLRRGSSKELREHTPPERALEPAALAPAVAAGPAREAVAAAAEPTETAEDGDSQETVPGIPESSCTFRPDGGLQKR
;
A
#
# COMPACT_ATOMS: atom_id res chain seq x y z
N CYS A 1 -5.47 21.35 -13.27
CA CYS A 1 -4.04 20.98 -13.09
C CYS A 1 -3.82 19.56 -13.56
N SER A 2 -2.83 19.31 -14.42
CA SER A 2 -2.44 17.96 -14.85
C SER A 2 -1.09 17.59 -14.21
N ALA A 3 -0.95 16.38 -13.66
CA ALA A 3 0.37 15.88 -13.26
C ALA A 3 1.08 15.33 -14.50
N ARG A 4 2.38 15.55 -14.63
CA ARG A 4 3.19 15.03 -15.74
C ARG A 4 4.48 14.45 -15.19
N GLY A 5 4.98 13.42 -15.84
CA GLY A 5 6.24 12.80 -15.46
C GLY A 5 6.81 11.95 -16.58
N THR A 6 7.93 11.30 -16.30
CA THR A 6 8.59 10.39 -17.22
C THR A 6 8.87 9.07 -16.53
N CYS A 7 8.65 7.97 -17.23
CA CYS A 7 9.02 6.64 -16.76
C CYS A 7 10.20 6.10 -17.57
N LYS A 8 11.09 5.37 -16.89
CA LYS A 8 12.20 4.64 -17.50
C LYS A 8 12.20 3.23 -16.94
N LEU A 9 12.20 2.24 -17.83
CA LEU A 9 12.27 0.82 -17.47
C LEU A 9 13.21 0.08 -18.42
N GLY A 10 14.30 -0.44 -17.88
CA GLY A 10 15.30 -1.23 -18.59
C GLY A 10 14.84 -2.67 -18.77
N CYS A 11 14.93 -3.15 -20.00
CA CYS A 11 14.91 -4.57 -20.34
C CYS A 11 16.34 -5.12 -20.35
N GLY A 12 16.49 -6.44 -20.25
CA GLY A 12 17.76 -7.12 -20.45
C GLY A 12 18.29 -6.89 -21.86
N GLY A 13 19.62 -6.95 -22.01
CA GLY A 13 20.29 -6.67 -23.30
C GLY A 13 20.45 -5.19 -23.63
N GLY A 14 20.24 -4.27 -22.67
CA GLY A 14 20.50 -2.84 -22.81
C GLY A 14 19.36 -2.01 -23.42
N ALA A 15 18.28 -2.66 -23.87
CA ALA A 15 17.08 -1.96 -24.34
C ALA A 15 16.38 -1.24 -23.17
N VAL A 16 16.07 0.05 -23.32
CA VAL A 16 15.39 0.84 -22.29
C VAL A 16 14.10 1.40 -22.87
N ARG A 17 12.97 1.09 -22.21
CA ARG A 17 11.70 1.77 -22.48
C ARG A 17 11.69 3.09 -21.72
N ARG A 18 11.57 4.18 -22.45
CA ARG A 18 11.35 5.52 -21.92
C ARG A 18 10.01 6.00 -22.44
N GLY A 19 9.29 6.73 -21.62
CA GLY A 19 8.05 7.37 -22.01
C GLY A 19 7.71 8.51 -21.08
N ALA A 20 6.85 9.41 -21.55
CA ALA A 20 6.22 10.43 -20.73
C ALA A 20 4.81 9.99 -20.38
N TYR A 21 4.28 10.52 -19.28
CA TYR A 21 2.88 10.37 -18.95
C TYR A 21 2.27 11.71 -18.56
N ALA A 22 0.97 11.83 -18.80
CA ALA A 22 0.14 12.91 -18.28
C ALA A 22 -1.04 12.32 -17.53
N PHE A 23 -1.37 12.92 -16.39
CA PHE A 23 -2.54 12.59 -15.60
C PHE A 23 -3.46 13.79 -15.51
N ASP A 24 -4.70 13.58 -15.91
CA ASP A 24 -5.76 14.56 -15.85
C ASP A 24 -6.59 14.37 -14.57
N LEU A 25 -6.63 15.39 -13.70
CA LEU A 25 -7.30 15.28 -12.40
C LEU A 25 -8.82 15.14 -12.50
N GLU A 26 -9.44 15.73 -13.52
CA GLU A 26 -10.89 15.78 -13.66
C GLU A 26 -11.44 14.44 -14.20
N THR A 27 -10.88 13.98 -15.31
CA THR A 27 -11.25 12.73 -15.95
C THR A 27 -10.59 11.51 -15.32
N ARG A 28 -9.60 11.73 -14.45
CA ARG A 28 -8.79 10.70 -13.79
C ARG A 28 -8.05 9.79 -14.77
N ARG A 29 -7.77 10.28 -15.98
CA ARG A 29 -7.10 9.52 -17.04
C ARG A 29 -5.59 9.70 -16.95
N LEU A 30 -4.87 8.59 -16.98
CA LEU A 30 -3.44 8.54 -17.20
C LEU A 30 -3.18 8.21 -18.68
N THR A 31 -2.46 9.06 -19.39
CA THR A 31 -2.11 8.88 -20.81
C THR A 31 -0.61 8.83 -21.02
N ASP A 32 -0.17 8.17 -22.08
CA ASP A 32 1.23 8.17 -22.54
C ASP A 32 1.56 9.40 -23.41
N GLU A 33 2.79 9.50 -23.91
CA GLU A 33 3.24 10.59 -24.78
C GLU A 33 2.45 10.74 -26.09
N THR A 34 1.74 9.70 -26.54
CA THR A 34 0.92 9.73 -27.75
C THR A 34 -0.52 10.18 -27.48
N GLY A 35 -0.86 10.42 -26.22
CA GLY A 35 -2.24 10.65 -25.76
C GLY A 35 -3.04 9.36 -25.60
N GLY A 36 -2.41 8.19 -25.78
CA GLY A 36 -3.02 6.88 -25.59
C GLY A 36 -3.39 6.64 -24.13
N LEU A 37 -4.56 6.06 -23.87
CA LEU A 37 -4.99 5.76 -22.51
C LEU A 37 -4.13 4.63 -21.91
N VAL A 38 -3.38 4.97 -20.86
CA VAL A 38 -2.65 3.99 -20.04
C VAL A 38 -3.59 3.41 -18.98
N ALA A 39 -4.29 4.24 -18.21
CA ALA A 39 -5.13 3.77 -17.11
C ALA A 39 -6.17 4.82 -16.71
N ARG A 40 -7.17 4.41 -15.93
CA ARG A 40 -8.00 5.33 -15.13
C ARG A 40 -7.70 5.13 -13.65
N PHE A 41 -7.35 6.20 -12.94
CA PHE A 41 -7.02 6.12 -11.52
C PHE A 41 -8.24 6.42 -10.65
N SER A 42 -8.52 5.54 -9.71
CA SER A 42 -9.58 5.72 -8.71
C SER A 42 -9.02 5.56 -7.30
N ASP A 43 -9.56 6.34 -6.37
CA ASP A 43 -9.19 6.41 -4.96
C ASP A 43 -10.45 6.66 -4.11
N GLY A 44 -11.57 6.06 -4.49
CA GLY A 44 -12.84 6.22 -3.80
C GLY A 44 -12.86 5.56 -2.43
N ALA A 45 -13.72 6.04 -1.54
CA ALA A 45 -13.97 5.42 -0.25
C ALA A 45 -14.41 3.95 -0.40
N VAL A 46 -13.96 3.07 0.49
CA VAL A 46 -14.23 1.63 0.43
C VAL A 46 -15.71 1.32 0.63
N ALA A 47 -16.47 2.17 1.32
CA ALA A 47 -17.92 2.05 1.42
C ALA A 47 -18.60 3.43 1.55
N PRO A 48 -19.83 3.59 1.03
CA PRO A 48 -20.54 4.87 1.05
C PRO A 48 -21.09 5.24 2.44
N ARG A 49 -21.14 4.28 3.38
CA ARG A 49 -21.74 4.42 4.72
C ARG A 49 -20.91 3.65 5.74
N PRO A 50 -20.99 4.00 7.04
CA PRO A 50 -20.37 3.23 8.11
C PRO A 50 -20.75 1.75 8.05
N LEU A 51 -19.75 0.89 8.31
CA LEU A 51 -19.92 -0.55 8.32
C LEU A 51 -20.52 -1.01 9.66
N PRO A 52 -21.35 -2.07 9.69
CA PRO A 52 -21.89 -2.59 10.93
C PRO A 52 -20.76 -3.04 11.88
N ASP A 53 -20.70 -2.47 13.07
CA ASP A 53 -19.65 -2.79 14.06
C ASP A 53 -19.62 -4.28 14.41
N ALA A 54 -20.78 -4.92 14.53
CA ALA A 54 -20.92 -6.34 14.79
C ALA A 54 -20.24 -7.22 13.71
N ALA A 55 -20.30 -6.80 12.44
CA ALA A 55 -19.67 -7.53 11.33
C ALA A 55 -18.14 -7.30 11.26
N LEU A 56 -17.64 -6.24 11.91
CA LEU A 56 -16.21 -5.94 12.00
C LEU A 56 -15.54 -6.54 13.24
N ARG A 57 -16.30 -6.99 14.25
CA ARG A 57 -15.75 -7.71 15.39
C ARG A 57 -15.44 -9.15 14.96
N ARG A 58 -14.32 -9.71 15.45
CA ARG A 58 -14.06 -11.15 15.29
C ARG A 58 -15.24 -11.92 15.88
N ALA A 59 -15.82 -12.81 15.07
CA ALA A 59 -16.83 -13.73 15.58
C ALA A 59 -16.18 -14.62 16.64
N SER A 60 -16.83 -14.75 17.81
CA SER A 60 -16.40 -15.68 18.87
C SER A 60 -16.62 -17.14 18.49
N VAL A 61 -17.41 -17.40 17.45
CA VAL A 61 -17.79 -18.74 16.99
C VAL A 61 -17.74 -18.73 15.45
N ALA A 62 -17.05 -19.71 14.87
CA ALA A 62 -17.07 -19.92 13.42
C ALA A 62 -18.53 -20.08 12.98
N SER A 63 -19.01 -19.17 12.12
CA SER A 63 -20.25 -19.46 11.40
C SER A 63 -19.96 -20.61 10.44
N PRO A 64 -20.71 -21.72 10.49
CA PRO A 64 -20.54 -22.84 9.57
C PRO A 64 -21.09 -22.43 8.20
N GLY A 65 -20.31 -21.61 7.50
CA GLY A 65 -20.50 -21.25 6.10
C GLY A 65 -19.14 -21.33 5.46
N THR A 66 -18.90 -22.40 4.72
CA THR A 66 -17.67 -22.62 3.98
C THR A 66 -17.39 -21.39 3.10
N PHE A 67 -16.17 -20.86 3.17
CA PHE A 67 -15.73 -19.70 2.40
C PHE A 67 -15.50 -20.06 0.92
N GLU A 68 -16.48 -20.72 0.29
CA GLU A 68 -16.38 -21.38 -1.02
C GLU A 68 -16.18 -20.41 -2.19
N CYS A 69 -16.36 -19.11 -1.98
CA CYS A 69 -16.22 -18.13 -3.05
C CYS A 69 -14.75 -17.75 -3.34
N VAL A 70 -13.81 -18.10 -2.46
CA VAL A 70 -12.37 -17.86 -2.67
C VAL A 70 -11.65 -19.19 -2.91
N SER A 71 -11.17 -19.36 -4.13
CA SER A 71 -10.26 -20.47 -4.45
C SER A 71 -8.82 -20.09 -4.14
N VAL A 72 -7.99 -21.03 -3.71
CA VAL A 72 -6.55 -20.79 -3.53
C VAL A 72 -5.81 -21.36 -4.72
N VAL A 73 -4.95 -20.54 -5.30
CA VAL A 73 -4.07 -20.91 -6.42
C VAL A 73 -2.63 -20.56 -6.06
N ASP A 74 -1.68 -21.19 -6.73
CA ASP A 74 -0.28 -20.79 -6.66
C ASP A 74 0.19 -20.31 -8.03
N GLY A 75 1.12 -19.35 -8.00
CA GLY A 75 1.66 -18.79 -9.23
C GLY A 75 2.71 -17.73 -8.98
N GLU A 76 3.09 -17.09 -10.07
CA GLU A 76 3.95 -15.92 -10.11
C GLU A 76 3.13 -14.77 -10.69
N ILE A 77 3.15 -13.61 -10.04
CA ILE A 77 2.20 -12.53 -10.33
C ILE A 77 2.35 -11.95 -11.75
N ILE A 78 3.57 -11.85 -12.27
CA ILE A 78 3.82 -11.39 -13.64
C ILE A 78 3.25 -12.41 -14.64
N GLU A 79 3.49 -13.70 -14.41
CA GLU A 79 2.89 -14.77 -15.22
C GLU A 79 1.37 -14.69 -15.24
N GLU A 80 0.72 -14.53 -14.07
CA GLU A 80 -0.75 -14.42 -14.01
C GLU A 80 -1.24 -13.16 -14.73
N ILE A 81 -0.62 -11.99 -14.52
CA ILE A 81 -1.01 -10.75 -15.21
C ILE A 81 -0.91 -10.89 -16.73
N HIS A 82 0.06 -11.65 -17.25
CA HIS A 82 0.27 -11.82 -18.69
C HIS A 82 -0.56 -12.92 -19.33
N LYS A 83 -1.36 -13.69 -18.59
CA LYS A 83 -2.28 -14.68 -19.19
C LYS A 83 -3.43 -13.97 -19.90
N PRO A 84 -3.67 -14.22 -21.20
CA PRO A 84 -4.79 -13.61 -21.93
C PRO A 84 -6.16 -13.93 -21.33
N SER A 85 -6.30 -15.08 -20.67
CA SER A 85 -7.54 -15.45 -19.98
C SER A 85 -7.86 -14.57 -18.77
N ASN A 86 -6.94 -13.72 -18.33
CA ASN A 86 -7.10 -12.75 -17.26
C ASN A 86 -7.39 -11.32 -17.78
N ASP A 87 -7.80 -11.16 -19.05
CA ASP A 87 -8.28 -9.87 -19.54
C ASP A 87 -9.44 -9.33 -18.68
N GLY A 88 -9.35 -8.05 -18.31
CA GLY A 88 -10.28 -7.38 -17.40
C GLY A 88 -10.21 -7.82 -15.94
N ALA A 89 -9.27 -8.70 -15.55
CA ALA A 89 -9.13 -9.15 -14.17
C ALA A 89 -8.55 -8.07 -13.25
N PHE A 90 -8.85 -8.18 -11.97
CA PHE A 90 -8.30 -7.34 -10.90
C PHE A 90 -7.19 -8.08 -10.17
N PHE A 91 -6.06 -7.41 -9.95
CA PHE A 91 -4.95 -7.92 -9.16
C PHE A 91 -4.73 -7.02 -7.95
N VAL A 92 -4.98 -7.55 -6.76
CA VAL A 92 -4.78 -6.87 -5.48
C VAL A 92 -3.35 -7.09 -5.03
N LEU A 93 -2.51 -6.10 -5.31
CA LEU A 93 -1.09 -6.13 -5.03
C LEU A 93 -0.82 -5.61 -3.62
N PRO A 94 0.10 -6.25 -2.86
CA PRO A 94 0.61 -5.65 -1.65
C PRO A 94 1.36 -4.36 -2.01
N SER A 95 1.10 -3.31 -1.24
CA SER A 95 1.71 -1.98 -1.33
C SER A 95 1.72 -1.38 0.08
N GLN A 96 2.34 -0.21 0.28
CA GLN A 96 2.05 0.65 1.42
C GLN A 96 0.77 1.46 1.22
N LEU A 97 0.30 2.13 2.27
CA LEU A 97 -0.99 2.85 2.25
C LEU A 97 -1.01 4.06 1.30
N ASN A 98 0.11 4.47 0.73
CA ASN A 98 0.19 5.49 -0.33
C ASN A 98 0.23 4.89 -1.75
N GLY A 99 0.09 3.57 -1.88
CA GLY A 99 0.11 2.82 -3.14
C GLY A 99 1.50 2.50 -3.69
N ALA A 100 2.56 3.10 -3.14
CA ALA A 100 3.94 2.76 -3.46
C ALA A 100 4.40 1.55 -2.63
N GLU A 101 5.39 0.82 -3.13
CA GLU A 101 6.21 -0.10 -2.33
C GLU A 101 7.59 0.52 -2.06
N TYR A 102 8.01 0.53 -0.80
CA TYR A 102 9.27 1.01 -0.29
C TYR A 102 9.92 -0.11 0.54
N PRO A 103 11.27 -0.19 0.57
CA PRO A 103 11.98 -1.14 1.45
C PRO A 103 11.78 -0.86 2.94
N SER A 104 11.61 0.42 3.30
CA SER A 104 11.38 0.87 4.69
C SER A 104 10.67 2.22 4.74
N HIS A 105 10.17 2.56 5.93
CA HIS A 105 9.59 3.89 6.22
C HIS A 105 10.62 5.04 6.18
N THR A 106 11.90 4.76 5.91
CA THR A 106 12.98 5.75 5.79
C THR A 106 13.60 5.79 4.40
N PHE A 107 13.19 4.90 3.48
CA PHE A 107 13.73 4.83 2.13
C PHE A 107 12.60 5.00 1.11
N ILE A 108 12.61 6.11 0.38
CA ILE A 108 11.60 6.40 -0.65
C ILE A 108 12.14 5.96 -2.00
N VAL A 109 11.40 5.07 -2.67
CA VAL A 109 11.66 4.72 -4.07
C VAL A 109 11.13 5.83 -4.96
N SER A 110 11.92 6.26 -5.94
CA SER A 110 11.57 7.35 -6.86
C SER A 110 11.42 6.92 -8.32
N ALA A 111 11.87 5.71 -8.67
CA ALA A 111 11.82 5.23 -10.05
C ALA A 111 11.37 3.77 -10.12
N VAL A 112 10.45 3.49 -11.04
CA VAL A 112 9.91 2.13 -11.26
C VAL A 112 11.01 1.10 -11.58
N GLU A 113 12.12 1.51 -12.18
CA GLU A 113 13.28 0.63 -12.43
C GLU A 113 13.81 -0.03 -11.15
N GLN A 114 13.74 0.66 -10.00
CA GLN A 114 14.24 0.15 -8.73
C GLN A 114 13.45 -1.07 -8.24
N TYR A 115 12.19 -1.23 -8.69
CA TYR A 115 11.37 -2.40 -8.36
C TYR A 115 11.93 -3.72 -8.90
N LYS A 116 12.88 -3.69 -9.85
CA LYS A 116 13.53 -4.92 -10.34
C LYS A 116 14.37 -5.63 -9.29
N HIS A 117 14.77 -4.91 -8.24
CA HIS A 117 15.54 -5.45 -7.12
C HIS A 117 14.67 -5.95 -5.97
N ASP A 118 13.35 -5.77 -6.06
CA ASP A 118 12.40 -6.22 -5.06
C ASP A 118 11.59 -7.42 -5.60
N HIS A 119 11.76 -8.56 -4.95
CA HIS A 119 11.12 -9.81 -5.35
C HIS A 119 9.73 -10.01 -4.73
N THR A 120 9.22 -9.05 -3.97
CA THR A 120 7.88 -9.11 -3.40
C THR A 120 6.80 -8.92 -4.47
N GLY A 121 5.58 -9.37 -4.17
CA GLY A 121 4.48 -9.40 -5.12
C GLY A 121 4.04 -8.03 -5.66
N GLY A 122 4.18 -6.98 -4.85
CA GLY A 122 3.77 -5.62 -5.20
C GLY A 122 4.58 -5.04 -6.35
N PRO A 123 5.90 -4.83 -6.15
CA PRO A 123 6.85 -4.42 -7.18
C PRO A 123 6.77 -5.29 -8.42
N ARG A 124 6.72 -6.63 -8.27
CA ARG A 124 6.62 -7.54 -9.42
C ARG A 124 5.34 -7.34 -10.21
N GLY A 125 4.18 -7.24 -9.56
CA GLY A 125 2.91 -6.98 -10.24
C GLY A 125 2.87 -5.62 -10.94
N GLN A 126 3.49 -4.60 -10.33
CA GLN A 126 3.63 -3.27 -10.95
C GLN A 126 4.56 -3.29 -12.18
N LEU A 127 5.62 -4.08 -12.16
CA LEU A 127 6.50 -4.28 -13.31
C LEU A 127 5.82 -5.03 -14.45
N ALA A 128 4.75 -5.79 -14.20
CA ALA A 128 4.05 -6.59 -15.22
C ALA A 128 3.17 -5.75 -16.16
N VAL A 129 2.82 -4.53 -15.78
CA VAL A 129 1.93 -3.65 -16.55
C VAL A 129 2.67 -2.43 -17.12
N HIS A 130 1.96 -1.55 -17.82
CA HIS A 130 2.55 -0.34 -18.38
C HIS A 130 3.29 0.50 -17.31
N PRO A 131 4.58 0.88 -17.52
CA PRO A 131 5.44 1.47 -16.48
C PRO A 131 4.94 2.82 -15.93
N ALA A 132 4.23 3.59 -16.76
CA ALA A 132 3.66 4.87 -16.33
C ALA A 132 2.68 4.71 -15.15
N ALA A 133 1.99 3.57 -14.99
CA ALA A 133 1.06 3.36 -13.88
C ALA A 133 1.78 3.37 -12.52
N ALA A 134 2.90 2.64 -12.42
CA ALA A 134 3.72 2.59 -11.22
C ALA A 134 4.49 3.90 -11.01
N GLN A 135 5.05 4.48 -12.07
CA GLN A 135 5.78 5.74 -11.97
C GLN A 135 4.89 6.90 -11.53
N PHE A 136 3.65 6.98 -12.03
CA PHE A 136 2.67 7.95 -11.56
C PHE A 136 2.44 7.85 -10.05
N LEU A 137 2.32 6.64 -9.51
CA LEU A 137 2.17 6.46 -8.06
C LEU A 137 3.41 6.90 -7.30
N LEU A 138 4.61 6.51 -7.73
CA LEU A 138 5.87 6.96 -7.09
C LEU A 138 5.98 8.50 -7.10
N ASP A 139 5.61 9.12 -8.22
CA ASP A 139 5.66 10.57 -8.42
C ASP A 139 4.55 11.33 -7.70
N ASN A 140 3.55 10.65 -7.12
CA ASN A 140 2.42 11.31 -6.46
C ASN A 140 2.09 10.75 -5.08
N ALA A 141 2.73 9.68 -4.63
CA ALA A 141 2.54 9.06 -3.31
C ALA A 141 2.84 10.06 -2.19
N ALA A 142 2.05 9.99 -1.12
CA ALA A 142 2.33 10.74 0.10
C ALA A 142 3.60 10.23 0.77
N CYS A 143 4.53 11.13 1.05
CA CYS A 143 5.80 10.85 1.71
C CYS A 143 6.34 12.10 2.43
N ASP A 144 7.49 11.99 3.09
CA ASP A 144 8.09 13.06 3.90
C ASP A 144 8.30 14.36 3.09
N HIS A 145 8.64 14.26 1.80
CA HIS A 145 8.81 15.42 0.92
C HIS A 145 7.56 15.75 0.09
N ARG A 146 6.46 15.02 0.28
CA ARG A 146 5.17 15.23 -0.41
C ARG A 146 4.00 14.84 0.52
N PRO A 147 3.74 15.60 1.60
CA PRO A 147 2.72 15.23 2.58
C PRO A 147 1.28 15.23 2.01
N GLY A 148 1.00 16.05 0.99
CA GLY A 148 -0.29 16.12 0.30
C GLY A 148 -0.48 15.13 -0.86
N GLY A 149 0.38 14.10 -0.95
CA GLY A 149 0.29 13.09 -2.00
C GLY A 149 -0.86 12.10 -1.82
N ILE A 150 -0.92 11.12 -2.72
CA ILE A 150 -1.88 10.00 -2.69
C ILE A 150 -1.71 9.22 -1.39
N ASN A 151 -2.81 9.02 -0.66
CA ASN A 151 -2.83 8.34 0.63
C ASN A 151 -4.19 7.64 0.86
N SER A 152 -4.21 6.33 1.02
CA SER A 152 -5.45 5.59 1.25
C SER A 152 -6.13 5.86 2.60
N VAL A 153 -5.42 6.47 3.57
CA VAL A 153 -5.88 6.55 4.96
C VAL A 153 -5.95 7.96 5.52
N ASP A 154 -5.72 9.01 4.73
CA ASP A 154 -5.79 10.40 5.20
C ASP A 154 -7.14 10.75 5.86
N VAL A 155 -8.25 10.54 5.16
CA VAL A 155 -9.61 10.81 5.68
C VAL A 155 -9.96 9.87 6.83
N PHE A 156 -9.55 8.60 6.71
CA PHE A 156 -9.76 7.58 7.73
C PHE A 156 -9.07 7.97 9.05
N LEU A 157 -7.79 8.35 9.00
CA LEU A 157 -7.01 8.69 10.17
C LEU A 157 -7.53 9.95 10.85
N GLU A 158 -7.93 10.98 10.09
CA GLU A 158 -8.48 12.19 10.71
C GLU A 158 -9.76 11.90 11.50
N ARG A 159 -10.59 10.96 11.03
CA ARG A 159 -11.78 10.51 11.75
C ARG A 159 -11.44 9.69 12.99
N VAL A 160 -10.45 8.78 12.90
CA VAL A 160 -9.97 8.04 14.08
C VAL A 160 -9.41 9.01 15.13
N LYS A 161 -8.63 10.01 14.72
CA LYS A 161 -8.08 11.05 15.60
C LYS A 161 -9.17 11.87 16.26
N SER A 162 -10.17 12.28 15.49
CA SER A 162 -11.33 13.00 16.01
C SER A 162 -12.09 12.19 17.06
N HIS A 163 -12.24 10.87 16.84
CA HIS A 163 -12.82 9.98 17.84
C HIS A 163 -11.96 9.90 19.11
N LEU A 164 -10.65 9.72 18.99
CA LEU A 164 -9.76 9.61 20.15
C LEU A 164 -9.70 10.89 20.99
N ARG A 165 -9.67 12.07 20.33
CA ARG A 165 -9.71 13.37 21.01
C ARG A 165 -10.99 13.59 21.83
N SER A 166 -12.07 12.88 21.51
CA SER A 166 -13.31 12.93 22.30
C SER A 166 -13.27 12.10 23.58
N VAL A 167 -12.30 11.19 23.70
CA VAL A 167 -12.17 10.25 24.82
C VAL A 167 -10.98 10.59 25.72
N THR A 168 -9.92 11.17 25.17
CA THR A 168 -8.70 11.50 25.91
C THR A 168 -8.05 12.79 25.43
N THR A 169 -7.40 13.51 26.35
CA THR A 169 -6.57 14.69 26.06
C THR A 169 -5.10 14.33 25.83
N ALA A 170 -4.71 13.07 26.08
CA ALA A 170 -3.35 12.60 25.88
C ALA A 170 -3.02 12.47 24.38
N ALA A 171 -1.77 12.75 24.03
CA ALA A 171 -1.28 12.74 22.66
C ALA A 171 -0.95 11.32 22.16
N TYR A 172 -1.97 10.47 22.01
CA TYR A 172 -1.84 9.18 21.33
C TYR A 172 -2.38 9.30 19.91
N ASP A 173 -1.55 9.00 18.91
CA ASP A 173 -1.92 9.20 17.51
C ASP A 173 -1.52 8.04 16.59
N LEU A 174 -2.47 7.67 15.72
CA LEU A 174 -2.19 6.85 14.55
C LEU A 174 -1.61 7.77 13.48
N HIS A 175 -0.40 7.47 13.02
CA HIS A 175 0.22 8.28 11.99
C HIS A 175 0.85 7.40 10.92
N VAL A 176 0.95 7.97 9.71
CA VAL A 176 1.62 7.32 8.59
C VAL A 176 2.92 8.04 8.33
N LYS A 177 3.99 7.27 8.16
CA LYS A 177 5.26 7.76 7.64
C LYS A 177 5.61 7.00 6.38
N ASN A 178 5.71 7.72 5.26
CA ASN A 178 6.04 7.14 3.95
C ASN A 178 5.18 5.90 3.60
N GLY A 179 3.87 5.96 3.90
CA GLY A 179 2.92 4.87 3.64
C GLY A 179 2.85 3.76 4.70
N TYR A 180 3.73 3.75 5.71
CA TYR A 180 3.68 2.81 6.84
C TYR A 180 2.85 3.38 7.98
N LEU A 181 1.82 2.64 8.43
CA LEU A 181 1.03 3.04 9.59
C LEU A 181 1.71 2.63 10.90
N ALA A 182 1.93 3.60 11.77
CA ALA A 182 2.27 3.39 13.16
C ALA A 182 1.01 3.24 14.02
N VAL A 183 0.98 2.19 14.84
CA VAL A 183 -0.07 1.98 15.85
C VAL A 183 0.26 2.83 17.07
N PRO A 184 -0.71 3.51 17.70
CA PRO A 184 -0.46 4.34 18.87
C PRO A 184 0.04 3.50 20.02
N ASP A 185 1.16 3.89 20.60
CA ASP A 185 1.67 3.30 21.83
C ASP A 185 0.86 3.81 23.03
N CYS A 186 -0.30 3.20 23.24
CA CYS A 186 -1.28 3.62 24.23
C CYS A 186 -1.54 2.53 25.28
N PRO A 187 -1.91 2.91 26.52
CA PRO A 187 -2.22 1.95 27.57
C PRO A 187 -3.40 1.04 27.17
N PRO A 188 -3.49 -0.19 27.70
CA PRO A 188 -4.56 -1.14 27.40
C PRO A 188 -5.98 -0.58 27.56
N THR A 189 -6.18 0.37 28.47
CA THR A 189 -7.46 1.04 28.69
C THR A 189 -7.93 1.90 27.51
N LEU A 190 -7.02 2.38 26.65
CA LEU A 190 -7.35 3.20 25.49
C LEU A 190 -7.48 2.39 24.19
N GLN A 191 -6.91 1.19 24.13
CA GLN A 191 -6.95 0.34 22.93
C GLN A 191 -8.37 0.07 22.42
N PRO A 192 -9.40 -0.21 23.26
CA PRO A 192 -10.77 -0.40 22.78
C PRO A 192 -11.33 0.84 22.06
N HIS A 193 -10.96 2.05 22.50
CA HIS A 193 -11.39 3.30 21.88
C HIS A 193 -10.70 3.53 20.54
N VAL A 194 -9.41 3.17 20.42
CA VAL A 194 -8.72 3.15 19.13
C VAL A 194 -9.42 2.23 18.15
N LEU A 195 -9.71 0.99 18.56
CA LEU A 195 -10.39 0.01 17.72
C LEU A 195 -11.80 0.48 17.33
N GLN A 196 -12.54 1.10 18.26
CA GLN A 196 -13.86 1.66 17.97
C GLN A 196 -13.78 2.78 16.93
N GLY A 197 -12.83 3.71 17.08
CA GLY A 197 -12.59 4.78 16.11
C GLY A 197 -12.25 4.24 14.72
N ILE A 198 -11.42 3.19 14.65
CA ILE A 198 -11.08 2.50 13.40
C ILE A 198 -12.33 1.88 12.77
N ARG A 199 -13.09 1.07 13.51
CA ARG A 199 -14.30 0.39 12.98
C ARG A 199 -15.32 1.40 12.46
N ALA A 200 -15.58 2.46 13.20
CA ALA A 200 -16.50 3.52 12.81
C ALA A 200 -16.03 4.26 11.54
N SER A 201 -14.71 4.40 11.36
CA SER A 201 -14.12 5.18 10.26
C SER A 201 -13.73 4.35 9.04
N LEU A 202 -13.73 3.01 9.14
CA LEU A 202 -13.15 2.11 8.13
C LEU A 202 -13.74 2.33 6.72
N HIS A 203 -15.03 2.65 6.63
CA HIS A 203 -15.72 2.96 5.37
C HIS A 203 -15.09 4.13 4.58
N THR A 204 -14.37 5.03 5.25
CA THR A 204 -13.75 6.22 4.64
C THR A 204 -12.33 6.01 4.15
N MET A 205 -11.73 4.85 4.44
CA MET A 205 -10.46 4.47 3.81
C MET A 205 -10.65 4.41 2.30
N ARG A 206 -9.64 4.77 1.52
CA ARG A 206 -9.70 4.84 0.06
C ARG A 206 -9.12 3.57 -0.58
N CYS A 207 -9.75 3.10 -1.64
CA CYS A 207 -9.24 2.00 -2.46
C CYS A 207 -8.48 2.58 -3.65
N LEU A 208 -7.15 2.46 -3.65
CA LEU A 208 -6.30 2.97 -4.73
C LEU A 208 -6.28 1.94 -5.86
N CYS A 209 -6.74 2.32 -7.06
CA CYS A 209 -6.83 1.40 -8.18
C CYS A 209 -6.51 2.07 -9.52
N MET A 210 -5.60 1.45 -10.28
CA MET A 210 -5.36 1.72 -11.69
C MET A 210 -6.18 0.74 -12.52
N GLN A 211 -7.23 1.23 -13.15
CA GLN A 211 -8.15 0.42 -13.95
C GLN A 211 -7.70 0.34 -15.40
N ASP A 212 -7.92 -0.83 -15.99
CA ASP A 212 -7.68 -1.12 -17.40
C ASP A 212 -6.26 -0.72 -17.85
N VAL A 213 -5.22 -1.18 -17.15
CA VAL A 213 -3.81 -0.98 -17.52
C VAL A 213 -3.36 -2.04 -18.51
N PRO A 214 -2.63 -1.70 -19.60
CA PRO A 214 -2.03 -2.68 -20.48
C PRO A 214 -1.08 -3.61 -19.74
N ALA A 215 -1.22 -4.92 -19.95
CA ALA A 215 -0.35 -5.94 -19.38
C ALA A 215 1.01 -6.05 -20.10
N CYS A 216 1.54 -4.92 -20.60
CA CYS A 216 2.69 -4.87 -21.49
C CYS A 216 4.02 -4.56 -20.79
N GLY A 217 4.14 -4.81 -19.48
CA GLY A 217 5.35 -4.52 -18.69
C GLY A 217 6.52 -5.47 -18.98
N LEU A 218 7.32 -5.80 -17.96
CA LEU A 218 8.39 -6.80 -18.03
C LEU A 218 7.85 -8.21 -17.86
N ALA A 219 8.36 -9.14 -18.67
CA ALA A 219 8.17 -10.58 -18.50
C ALA A 219 8.78 -11.08 -17.17
N PRO A 220 8.43 -12.29 -16.68
CA PRO A 220 8.86 -12.78 -15.36
C PRO A 220 10.37 -12.78 -15.11
N SER A 221 11.17 -12.95 -16.17
CA SER A 221 12.64 -12.90 -16.12
C SER A 221 13.20 -11.50 -15.84
N LEU A 222 12.38 -10.47 -15.97
CA LEU A 222 12.74 -9.04 -15.95
C LEU A 222 13.70 -8.61 -17.07
N MET A 223 14.01 -9.51 -18.01
CA MET A 223 14.97 -9.29 -19.08
C MET A 223 14.31 -8.92 -20.42
N ALA A 224 13.00 -9.03 -20.54
CA ALA A 224 12.29 -8.70 -21.77
C ALA A 224 10.96 -8.04 -21.46
N ALA A 225 10.43 -7.28 -22.41
CA ALA A 225 9.05 -6.80 -22.36
C ALA A 225 8.07 -7.96 -22.64
N SER A 226 6.88 -7.87 -22.06
CA SER A 226 5.76 -8.76 -22.36
C SER A 226 5.20 -8.49 -23.75
N LYS A 227 4.65 -9.55 -24.35
CA LYS A 227 3.90 -9.48 -25.62
C LYS A 227 2.38 -9.48 -25.39
N ALA A 228 1.93 -9.45 -24.14
CA ALA A 228 0.51 -9.40 -23.83
C ALA A 228 -0.11 -8.09 -24.33
N VAL A 229 -1.32 -8.21 -24.90
CA VAL A 229 -2.08 -7.11 -25.50
C VAL A 229 -3.37 -6.78 -24.73
N HIS A 230 -3.75 -7.64 -23.78
CA HIS A 230 -4.93 -7.47 -22.94
C HIS A 230 -4.67 -6.47 -21.80
N ARG A 231 -5.72 -6.13 -21.05
CA ARG A 231 -5.67 -5.14 -19.98
C ARG A 231 -6.13 -5.74 -18.67
N VAL A 232 -5.57 -5.25 -17.57
CA VAL A 232 -5.90 -5.69 -16.21
C VAL A 232 -6.07 -4.47 -15.30
N SER A 233 -6.75 -4.63 -14.18
CA SER A 233 -6.81 -3.60 -13.14
C SER A 233 -5.88 -3.94 -11.99
N ILE A 234 -5.12 -2.95 -11.52
CA ILE A 234 -4.22 -3.08 -10.38
C ILE A 234 -4.83 -2.35 -9.19
N VAL A 235 -5.04 -3.06 -8.08
CA VAL A 235 -5.45 -2.47 -6.81
C VAL A 235 -4.25 -2.46 -5.88
N TYR A 236 -3.92 -1.30 -5.33
CA TYR A 236 -2.81 -1.10 -4.41
C TYR A 236 -3.35 -1.15 -3.00
N ALA A 237 -3.18 -2.31 -2.38
CA ALA A 237 -3.73 -2.62 -1.07
C ALA A 237 -2.62 -2.83 -0.05
N SER A 238 -2.85 -2.42 1.19
CA SER A 238 -1.84 -2.51 2.24
C SER A 238 -2.31 -3.31 3.45
N ALA A 239 -1.34 -3.78 4.21
CA ALA A 239 -1.51 -4.16 5.61
C ALA A 239 -0.72 -3.16 6.47
N ILE A 240 -0.72 -3.33 7.78
CA ILE A 240 0.22 -2.61 8.65
C ILE A 240 1.30 -3.58 9.13
N PRO A 241 2.50 -3.11 9.48
CA PRO A 241 3.51 -3.97 10.06
C PRO A 241 3.13 -4.35 11.50
N VAL A 242 3.30 -5.62 11.86
CA VAL A 242 3.08 -6.15 13.22
C VAL A 242 4.43 -6.55 13.83
N GLN A 243 4.82 -5.92 14.94
CA GLN A 243 6.15 -6.08 15.55
C GLN A 243 7.30 -5.85 14.55
N ALA A 244 7.09 -4.94 13.60
CA ALA A 244 8.03 -4.63 12.54
C ALA A 244 7.99 -3.13 12.20
N TYR A 245 9.09 -2.63 11.61
CA TYR A 245 9.21 -1.22 11.19
C TYR A 245 8.85 -0.24 12.32
N LEU A 246 7.87 0.64 12.10
CA LEU A 246 7.39 1.62 13.08
C LEU A 246 6.76 0.97 14.33
N ASN A 247 6.40 -0.32 14.25
CA ASN A 247 5.64 -1.03 15.27
C ASN A 247 6.48 -2.09 16.01
N ARG A 248 7.81 -2.08 15.90
CA ARG A 248 8.68 -3.13 16.48
C ARG A 248 8.66 -3.15 18.01
N ASP A 249 8.69 -1.98 18.64
CA ASP A 249 8.97 -1.83 20.08
C ASP A 249 7.81 -1.15 20.83
N CYS A 250 6.62 -1.06 20.24
CA CYS A 250 5.45 -0.41 20.82
C CYS A 250 4.26 -1.36 20.89
N SER A 251 3.31 -1.14 21.80
CA SER A 251 2.00 -1.82 21.87
C SER A 251 2.01 -3.36 21.93
N GLU A 252 0.95 -3.93 22.51
CA GLU A 252 0.78 -5.38 22.53
C GLU A 252 0.54 -5.96 21.13
N ARG A 253 1.11 -7.14 20.86
CA ARG A 253 0.97 -7.83 19.57
C ARG A 253 -0.49 -8.01 19.15
N SER A 254 -1.33 -8.43 20.09
CA SER A 254 -2.76 -8.68 19.87
C SER A 254 -3.49 -7.42 19.38
N PHE A 255 -3.17 -6.26 19.96
CA PHE A 255 -3.71 -4.97 19.56
C PHE A 255 -3.25 -4.60 18.14
N GLN A 256 -1.95 -4.72 17.85
CA GLN A 256 -1.45 -4.47 16.50
C GLN A 256 -2.07 -5.41 15.46
N GLU A 257 -2.23 -6.70 15.78
CA GLU A 257 -2.87 -7.68 14.90
C GLU A 257 -4.33 -7.34 14.61
N GLU A 258 -5.08 -6.82 15.58
CA GLU A 258 -6.48 -6.41 15.37
C GLU A 258 -6.57 -5.12 14.54
N VAL A 259 -5.69 -4.13 14.78
CA VAL A 259 -5.59 -2.94 13.90
C VAL A 259 -5.26 -3.38 12.48
N GLY A 260 -4.27 -4.28 12.32
CA GLY A 260 -3.87 -4.80 11.02
C GLY A 260 -4.98 -5.58 10.33
N ARG A 261 -5.72 -6.40 11.06
CA ARG A 261 -6.90 -7.10 10.53
C ARG A 261 -7.90 -6.11 9.96
N LEU A 262 -8.27 -5.07 10.72
CA LEU A 262 -9.27 -4.08 10.28
C LEU A 262 -8.81 -3.31 9.04
N VAL A 263 -7.54 -2.91 8.97
CA VAL A 263 -6.97 -2.28 7.77
C VAL A 263 -7.05 -3.24 6.57
N ILE A 264 -6.64 -4.50 6.73
CA ILE A 264 -6.71 -5.50 5.66
C ILE A 264 -8.17 -5.73 5.21
N VAL A 265 -9.14 -5.77 6.13
CA VAL A 265 -10.58 -5.89 5.81
C VAL A 265 -11.00 -4.76 4.88
N GLY A 266 -10.72 -3.51 5.24
CA GLY A 266 -11.15 -2.39 4.41
C GLY A 266 -10.47 -2.36 3.04
N GLN A 267 -9.20 -2.80 2.95
CA GLN A 267 -8.47 -2.88 1.68
C GLN A 267 -9.04 -3.97 0.76
N TYR A 268 -9.33 -5.17 1.28
CA TYR A 268 -10.02 -6.20 0.49
C TYR A 268 -11.46 -5.82 0.14
N LEU A 269 -12.19 -5.19 1.06
CA LEU A 269 -13.55 -4.72 0.81
C LEU A 269 -13.58 -3.71 -0.35
N GLY A 270 -12.68 -2.72 -0.35
CA GLY A 270 -12.56 -1.75 -1.43
C GLY A 270 -12.22 -2.40 -2.77
N ALA A 271 -11.27 -3.35 -2.77
CA ALA A 271 -10.87 -4.07 -3.97
C ALA A 271 -12.02 -4.88 -4.58
N LEU A 272 -12.74 -5.64 -3.75
CA LEU A 272 -13.87 -6.47 -4.17
C LEU A 272 -15.06 -5.61 -4.64
N ARG A 273 -15.33 -4.46 -3.98
CA ARG A 273 -16.35 -3.51 -4.44
C ARG A 273 -16.01 -2.89 -5.79
N ALA A 274 -14.76 -2.51 -6.02
CA ALA A 274 -14.31 -2.01 -7.32
C ALA A 274 -14.50 -3.07 -8.42
N ALA A 275 -14.13 -4.32 -8.14
CA ALA A 275 -14.35 -5.44 -9.06
C ALA A 275 -15.83 -5.74 -9.32
N LEU A 276 -16.69 -5.63 -8.29
CA LEU A 276 -18.14 -5.79 -8.43
C LEU A 276 -18.76 -4.70 -9.31
N GLY A 277 -18.36 -3.44 -9.12
CA GLY A 277 -18.80 -2.35 -10.01
C GLY A 277 -18.38 -2.60 -11.46
N ALA A 278 -17.15 -3.08 -11.67
CA ALA A 278 -16.66 -3.52 -12.96
C ALA A 278 -17.47 -4.69 -13.55
N ALA A 279 -17.87 -5.67 -12.74
CA ALA A 279 -18.69 -6.81 -13.16
C ALA A 279 -20.10 -6.38 -13.59
N GLN A 280 -20.69 -5.43 -12.86
CA GLN A 280 -21.99 -4.85 -13.19
C GLN A 280 -21.96 -4.08 -14.51
N LEU A 281 -20.97 -3.20 -14.70
CA LEU A 281 -20.81 -2.43 -15.93
C LEU A 281 -20.59 -3.32 -17.17
N ARG A 282 -19.89 -4.44 -17.01
CA ARG A 282 -19.61 -5.39 -18.10
C ARG A 282 -20.71 -6.44 -18.28
N ALA A 283 -21.68 -6.52 -17.37
CA ALA A 283 -22.64 -7.62 -17.28
C ALA A 283 -21.98 -9.02 -17.34
N ALA A 284 -20.78 -9.14 -16.76
CA ALA A 284 -19.95 -10.34 -16.84
C ALA A 284 -19.21 -10.59 -15.52
N ARG A 285 -18.94 -11.87 -15.24
CA ARG A 285 -18.19 -12.27 -14.04
C ARG A 285 -16.74 -11.79 -14.15
N VAL A 286 -16.25 -11.09 -13.12
CA VAL A 286 -14.88 -10.54 -13.08
C VAL A 286 -13.98 -11.41 -12.22
N ARG A 287 -12.77 -11.70 -12.70
CA ARG A 287 -11.77 -12.42 -11.92
C ARG A 287 -11.01 -11.45 -11.02
N VAL A 288 -10.79 -11.85 -9.77
CA VAL A 288 -10.04 -11.08 -8.78
C VAL A 288 -8.96 -11.96 -8.17
N PHE A 289 -7.70 -11.55 -8.30
CA PHE A 289 -6.58 -12.17 -7.62
C PHE A 289 -6.24 -11.37 -6.36
N LEU A 290 -6.48 -11.98 -5.21
CA LEU A 290 -6.04 -11.48 -3.91
C LEU A 290 -4.63 -11.99 -3.63
N MET A 291 -3.76 -11.15 -3.09
CA MET A 291 -2.50 -11.58 -2.48
C MET A 291 -2.61 -11.53 -0.95
N PRO A 292 -1.90 -12.37 -0.19
CA PRO A 292 -1.94 -12.36 1.28
C PRO A 292 -1.25 -11.10 1.83
N LEU A 293 -2.05 -10.05 2.09
CA LEU A 293 -1.54 -8.74 2.47
C LEU A 293 -0.82 -8.81 3.82
N GLY A 294 0.44 -8.38 3.84
CA GLY A 294 1.25 -8.30 5.05
C GLY A 294 1.82 -9.61 5.59
N GLY A 295 1.61 -10.75 4.90
CA GLY A 295 2.10 -12.07 5.34
C GLY A 295 3.62 -12.29 5.23
N GLY A 296 4.32 -11.35 4.58
CA GLY A 296 5.78 -11.34 4.45
C GLY A 296 6.45 -10.47 5.51
N VAL A 297 7.18 -9.44 5.07
CA VAL A 297 7.98 -8.55 5.94
C VAL A 297 7.15 -7.75 6.97
N PHE A 298 5.83 -7.63 6.77
CA PHE A 298 4.93 -6.99 7.73
C PHE A 298 4.45 -7.94 8.83
N ASN A 299 4.81 -9.22 8.78
CA ASN A 299 4.63 -10.19 9.87
C ASN A 299 3.18 -10.38 10.34
N ASN A 300 2.19 -10.15 9.45
CA ASN A 300 0.81 -10.50 9.73
C ASN A 300 0.62 -12.01 9.64
N ARG A 301 -0.12 -12.57 10.59
CA ARG A 301 -0.40 -14.01 10.61
C ARG A 301 -1.36 -14.40 9.51
N ALA A 302 -1.19 -15.60 8.96
CA ALA A 302 -2.09 -16.13 7.92
C ALA A 302 -3.55 -16.20 8.40
N GLU A 303 -3.77 -16.49 9.69
CA GLU A 303 -5.09 -16.48 10.31
C GLU A 303 -5.74 -15.08 10.23
N VAL A 304 -4.99 -14.04 10.62
CA VAL A 304 -5.46 -12.63 10.54
C VAL A 304 -5.84 -12.26 9.11
N ILE A 305 -5.03 -12.67 8.13
CA ILE A 305 -5.26 -12.39 6.71
C ILE A 305 -6.51 -13.13 6.20
N ALA A 306 -6.66 -14.42 6.53
CA ALA A 306 -7.82 -15.21 6.16
C ALA A 306 -9.11 -14.69 6.81
N ASP A 307 -9.07 -14.33 8.10
CA ASP A 307 -10.17 -13.67 8.81
C ASP A 307 -10.58 -12.37 8.09
N ALA A 308 -9.61 -11.57 7.66
CA ALA A 308 -9.87 -10.30 7.00
C ALA A 308 -10.49 -10.46 5.60
N MET A 309 -10.04 -11.46 4.83
CA MET A 309 -10.71 -11.85 3.58
C MET A 309 -12.15 -12.27 3.88
N SER A 310 -12.37 -13.05 4.95
CA SER A 310 -13.70 -13.49 5.37
C SER A 310 -14.65 -12.35 5.61
N SER A 311 -14.21 -11.45 6.48
CA SER A 311 -15.00 -10.28 6.89
C SER A 311 -15.34 -9.41 5.68
N ALA A 312 -14.42 -9.22 4.73
CA ALA A 312 -14.68 -8.40 3.54
C ALA A 312 -15.80 -8.97 2.64
N VAL A 313 -15.86 -10.29 2.46
CA VAL A 313 -16.94 -10.93 1.70
C VAL A 313 -18.26 -10.90 2.45
N GLU A 314 -18.25 -11.15 3.76
CA GLU A 314 -19.45 -11.10 4.60
C GLU A 314 -20.07 -9.69 4.65
N LEU A 315 -19.23 -8.66 4.71
CA LEU A 315 -19.67 -7.26 4.63
C LEU A 315 -20.36 -6.97 3.28
N LEU A 316 -19.84 -7.51 2.19
CA LEU A 316 -20.48 -7.37 0.87
C LEU A 316 -21.83 -8.08 0.81
N ALA A 317 -21.92 -9.28 1.36
CA ALA A 317 -23.18 -10.01 1.46
C ALA A 317 -24.21 -9.26 2.30
N THR A 318 -23.78 -8.63 3.40
CA THR A 318 -24.63 -7.77 4.26
C THR A 318 -25.17 -6.56 3.49
N ASP A 319 -24.39 -6.02 2.54
CA ASP A 319 -24.81 -4.95 1.64
C ASP A 319 -25.63 -5.45 0.43
N GLY A 320 -26.05 -6.71 0.44
CA GLY A 320 -26.85 -7.32 -0.63
C GLY A 320 -26.07 -7.63 -1.91
N MET A 321 -24.73 -7.65 -1.85
CA MET A 321 -23.87 -7.95 -3.00
C MET A 321 -23.46 -9.43 -3.00
N ASP A 322 -23.85 -10.15 -4.05
CA ASP A 322 -23.49 -11.56 -4.23
C ASP A 322 -22.10 -11.69 -4.89
N VAL A 323 -21.07 -11.85 -4.06
CA VAL A 323 -19.69 -12.05 -4.50
C VAL A 323 -19.55 -13.31 -5.37
N ARG A 324 -20.22 -14.41 -5.03
CA ARG A 324 -20.08 -15.69 -5.74
C ARG A 324 -20.64 -15.62 -7.16
N LYS A 325 -21.77 -14.92 -7.33
CA LYS A 325 -22.42 -14.70 -8.62
C LYS A 325 -21.59 -13.81 -9.55
N HIS A 326 -20.99 -12.76 -9.01
CA HIS A 326 -20.38 -11.71 -9.83
C HIS A 326 -18.86 -11.80 -9.93
N LEU A 327 -18.17 -12.49 -9.01
CA LEU A 327 -16.71 -12.56 -8.96
C LEU A 327 -16.18 -13.99 -8.99
N ASP A 328 -15.05 -14.20 -9.67
CA ASP A 328 -14.17 -15.37 -9.56
C ASP A 328 -12.97 -14.96 -8.68
N VAL A 329 -13.09 -15.15 -7.37
CA VAL A 329 -12.08 -14.70 -6.40
C VAL A 329 -11.04 -15.80 -6.19
N ARG A 330 -9.77 -15.43 -6.35
CA ARG A 330 -8.62 -16.33 -6.24
C ARG A 330 -7.60 -15.73 -5.29
N LEU A 331 -7.24 -16.45 -4.24
CA LEU A 331 -6.06 -16.13 -3.44
C LEU A 331 -4.82 -16.69 -4.15
N LEU A 332 -3.97 -15.80 -4.66
CA LEU A 332 -2.70 -16.12 -5.27
C LEU A 332 -1.61 -16.22 -4.20
N THR A 333 -1.19 -17.45 -3.93
CA THR A 333 -0.01 -17.76 -3.10
C THR A 333 1.23 -17.91 -3.97
N PHE A 334 2.42 -17.70 -3.40
CA PHE A 334 3.64 -17.79 -4.18
C PHE A 334 4.00 -19.25 -4.48
N ARG A 335 4.18 -19.60 -5.76
CA ARG A 335 4.55 -20.96 -6.20
C ARG A 335 5.81 -21.50 -5.51
N GLY A 336 6.77 -20.62 -5.18
CA GLY A 336 7.99 -21.00 -4.46
C GLY A 336 7.78 -21.37 -2.99
N LYS A 337 6.54 -21.30 -2.46
CA LYS A 337 6.22 -21.63 -1.06
C LYS A 337 4.93 -22.48 -0.95
N PRO A 338 4.96 -23.76 -1.37
CA PRO A 338 3.76 -24.61 -1.41
C PRO A 338 3.03 -24.77 -0.06
N THR A 339 3.76 -24.67 1.06
CA THR A 339 3.17 -24.75 2.41
C THR A 339 2.21 -23.59 2.70
N GLU A 340 2.41 -22.44 2.07
CA GLU A 340 1.52 -21.28 2.18
C GLU A 340 0.17 -21.57 1.55
N ARG A 341 0.16 -22.19 0.37
CA ARG A 341 -1.07 -22.63 -0.32
C ARG A 341 -1.89 -23.55 0.58
N THR A 342 -1.30 -24.65 1.05
CA THR A 342 -2.00 -25.64 1.89
C THR A 342 -2.52 -25.01 3.19
N ARG A 343 -1.73 -24.11 3.80
CA ARG A 343 -2.16 -23.40 5.01
C ARG A 343 -3.37 -22.51 4.74
N MET A 344 -3.33 -21.68 3.69
CA MET A 344 -4.42 -20.78 3.34
C MET A 344 -5.69 -21.54 2.91
N GLU A 345 -5.56 -22.62 2.15
CA GLU A 345 -6.69 -23.51 1.82
C GLU A 345 -7.35 -24.05 3.08
N GLY A 346 -6.56 -24.52 4.05
CA GLY A 346 -7.06 -25.02 5.32
C GLY A 346 -7.78 -23.95 6.14
N LEU A 347 -7.25 -22.72 6.16
CA LEU A 347 -7.86 -21.60 6.89
C LEU A 347 -9.20 -21.17 6.27
N LEU A 348 -9.24 -20.99 4.95
CA LEU A 348 -10.44 -20.55 4.25
C LEU A 348 -11.54 -21.63 4.24
N ARG A 349 -11.18 -22.93 4.21
CA ARG A 349 -12.18 -24.01 4.29
C ARG A 349 -12.85 -24.13 5.66
N ARG A 350 -12.13 -23.88 6.75
CA ARG A 350 -12.62 -24.12 8.11
C ARG A 350 -13.56 -23.02 8.63
N GLY A 351 -13.65 -21.89 7.93
CA GLY A 351 -14.17 -20.67 8.54
C GLY A 351 -13.17 -20.17 9.59
N SER A 352 -12.86 -18.90 9.54
CA SER A 352 -11.77 -18.32 10.31
C SER A 352 -12.18 -18.16 11.78
N SER A 353 -11.93 -19.17 12.62
CA SER A 353 -11.90 -19.06 14.09
C SER A 353 -11.16 -20.25 14.72
N ARG A 354 -9.89 -20.04 15.06
CA ARG A 354 -9.29 -20.67 16.24
C ARG A 354 -8.83 -19.54 17.14
N GLU A 355 -9.22 -19.60 18.42
CA GLU A 355 -8.62 -18.77 19.45
C GLU A 355 -7.10 -18.76 19.26
N LEU A 356 -6.53 -17.56 19.28
CA LEU A 356 -5.10 -17.40 19.38
C LEU A 356 -4.72 -17.92 20.77
N GLN A 357 -4.46 -19.23 20.90
CA GLN A 357 -3.79 -19.75 22.08
C GLN A 357 -2.49 -18.95 22.22
N GLU A 358 -2.42 -18.16 23.28
CA GLU A 358 -1.18 -17.61 23.78
C GLU A 358 -0.23 -18.78 23.99
N HIS A 359 0.80 -18.90 23.15
CA HIS A 359 1.88 -19.80 23.47
C HIS A 359 2.64 -19.19 24.66
N PRO A 360 2.78 -19.90 25.79
CA PRO A 360 3.73 -19.47 26.81
C PRO A 360 5.13 -19.46 26.18
N PRO A 361 6.01 -18.52 26.60
CA PRO A 361 7.37 -18.49 26.09
C PRO A 361 8.04 -19.85 26.35
N PRO A 362 8.95 -20.31 25.46
CA PRO A 362 9.61 -21.59 25.66
C PRO A 362 10.42 -21.53 26.97
N GLU A 363 9.92 -22.23 27.99
CA GLU A 363 10.70 -22.60 29.17
C GLU A 363 11.83 -23.52 28.72
N GLY A 364 13.07 -23.13 29.01
CA GLY A 364 14.21 -24.05 28.99
C GLY A 364 15.42 -23.59 28.19
N LEU A 365 16.11 -22.56 28.67
CA LEU A 365 17.57 -22.59 28.69
C LEU A 365 18.08 -21.94 29.98
N LEU A 366 17.87 -22.66 31.08
CA LEU A 366 18.75 -22.56 32.23
C LEU A 366 20.17 -22.92 31.77
N ARG A 367 21.04 -21.92 31.62
CA ARG A 367 22.47 -22.12 31.81
C ARG A 367 22.96 -21.25 32.97
N ARG A 368 23.36 -21.97 34.01
CA ARG A 368 24.16 -21.53 35.16
C ARG A 368 25.47 -20.89 34.72
N GLY A 369 25.91 -19.97 35.57
CA GLY A 369 27.29 -19.46 35.69
C GLY A 369 27.35 -17.99 35.30
N SER A 370 27.81 -17.06 36.13
CA SER A 370 28.44 -17.13 37.43
C SER A 370 28.41 -15.72 38.02
N SER A 371 28.09 -15.60 39.30
CA SER A 371 28.23 -14.40 40.10
C SER A 371 29.63 -13.80 39.97
N LYS A 372 29.72 -12.51 39.62
CA LYS A 372 30.76 -11.60 40.14
C LYS A 372 30.36 -10.14 39.94
N GLU A 373 30.33 -9.44 41.08
CA GLU A 373 30.63 -8.03 41.28
C GLU A 373 29.56 -6.98 40.93
N LEU A 374 28.81 -6.62 41.97
CA LEU A 374 28.40 -5.25 42.26
C LEU A 374 29.58 -4.30 42.11
N ARG A 375 29.43 -3.25 41.29
CA ARG A 375 29.90 -1.90 41.62
C ARG A 375 28.91 -0.87 41.10
N GLU A 376 28.52 -0.01 42.02
CA GLU A 376 27.74 1.19 41.87
C GLU A 376 28.35 2.12 40.82
N HIS A 377 27.54 2.60 39.88
CA HIS A 377 27.81 3.85 39.18
C HIS A 377 26.50 4.60 38.97
N THR A 378 26.23 5.49 39.91
CA THR A 378 25.28 6.61 39.84
C THR A 378 25.62 7.48 38.62
N PRO A 379 24.68 7.76 37.71
CA PRO A 379 24.87 8.81 36.71
C PRO A 379 24.61 10.19 37.33
N PRO A 380 25.39 11.23 36.98
CA PRO A 380 25.22 12.54 37.55
C PRO A 380 24.00 13.24 36.96
N GLU A 381 23.22 13.76 37.90
CA GLU A 381 22.22 14.82 37.80
C GLU A 381 22.71 15.94 36.87
N ARG A 382 22.03 16.16 35.74
CA ARG A 382 22.20 17.38 34.94
C ARG A 382 21.07 18.34 35.28
N ALA A 383 21.47 19.43 35.91
CA ALA A 383 20.66 20.56 36.31
C ALA A 383 19.85 21.13 35.14
N LEU A 384 18.58 21.36 35.43
CA LEU A 384 17.70 22.28 34.74
C LEU A 384 18.22 23.71 34.92
N GLU A 385 18.40 24.43 33.82
CA GLU A 385 18.44 25.90 33.81
C GLU A 385 17.34 26.43 32.87
N PRO A 386 16.78 27.62 33.16
CA PRO A 386 15.38 27.94 32.90
C PRO A 386 15.16 28.56 31.52
N ALA A 387 13.99 28.24 30.95
CA ALA A 387 13.45 28.88 29.76
C ALA A 387 13.18 30.37 30.02
N ALA A 388 13.77 31.22 29.19
CA ALA A 388 13.44 32.65 29.11
C ALA A 388 12.06 32.83 28.47
N LEU A 389 11.15 33.49 29.21
CA LEU A 389 9.92 34.06 28.69
C LEU A 389 10.23 35.15 27.65
N ALA A 390 9.55 35.08 26.50
CA ALA A 390 9.29 36.25 25.66
C ALA A 390 7.79 36.29 25.32
N PRO A 391 7.19 37.50 25.24
CA PRO A 391 5.79 37.70 25.56
C PRO A 391 4.85 37.53 24.36
N ALA A 392 3.60 37.22 24.72
CA ALA A 392 2.43 37.23 23.86
C ALA A 392 2.25 38.61 23.19
N VAL A 393 2.07 38.60 21.87
CA VAL A 393 1.55 39.75 21.12
C VAL A 393 0.09 39.47 20.79
N ALA A 394 -0.75 40.39 21.23
CA ALA A 394 -2.19 40.37 21.20
C ALA A 394 -2.77 40.40 19.78
N ALA A 395 -3.92 39.73 19.65
CA ALA A 395 -4.85 39.87 18.54
C ALA A 395 -5.48 41.28 18.51
N GLY A 396 -5.68 41.80 17.30
CA GLY A 396 -6.48 43.00 17.01
C GLY A 396 -6.93 42.99 15.54
N PRO A 397 -8.07 43.62 15.20
CA PRO A 397 -9.11 42.98 14.41
C PRO A 397 -9.21 43.39 12.94
N ALA A 398 -10.10 42.66 12.26
CA ALA A 398 -10.60 42.78 10.90
C ALA A 398 -10.74 44.19 10.31
N ARG A 399 -10.44 44.28 9.00
CA ARG A 399 -11.10 45.21 8.07
C ARG A 399 -11.37 44.54 6.73
N GLU A 400 -12.63 44.64 6.32
CA GLU A 400 -13.14 44.45 4.98
C GLU A 400 -12.48 45.43 3.99
N ALA A 401 -12.28 45.01 2.74
CA ALA A 401 -13.10 45.46 1.61
C ALA A 401 -12.33 45.49 0.27
N VAL A 402 -13.13 45.26 -0.78
CA VAL A 402 -13.01 45.73 -2.18
C VAL A 402 -12.29 44.84 -3.19
N ALA A 403 -13.14 44.34 -4.09
CA ALA A 403 -12.85 43.73 -5.38
C ALA A 403 -12.34 44.76 -6.40
N ALA A 404 -11.43 44.34 -7.29
CA ALA A 404 -11.32 44.92 -8.63
C ALA A 404 -10.71 43.90 -9.61
N ALA A 405 -11.40 43.73 -10.73
CA ALA A 405 -11.05 42.90 -11.86
C ALA A 405 -10.01 43.58 -12.77
N ALA A 406 -9.19 42.78 -13.46
CA ALA A 406 -8.70 43.05 -14.81
C ALA A 406 -8.01 41.80 -15.40
N GLU A 407 -8.64 41.17 -16.39
CA GLU A 407 -7.96 40.48 -17.51
C GLU A 407 -7.78 41.50 -18.67
N PRO A 408 -7.27 41.12 -19.85
CA PRO A 408 -5.92 40.68 -20.16
C PRO A 408 -5.31 41.55 -21.30
N THR A 409 -4.01 41.41 -21.57
CA THR A 409 -3.43 41.88 -22.84
C THR A 409 -2.50 40.84 -23.42
N GLU A 410 -2.88 40.36 -24.60
CA GLU A 410 -2.06 39.70 -25.60
C GLU A 410 -0.86 40.58 -25.99
N THR A 411 0.27 39.96 -26.31
CA THR A 411 0.96 40.14 -27.60
C THR A 411 1.94 39.00 -27.79
N ALA A 412 1.81 38.32 -28.93
CA ALA A 412 2.79 37.44 -29.53
C ALA A 412 3.99 38.26 -30.04
N GLU A 413 5.17 37.64 -30.12
CA GLU A 413 6.10 37.88 -31.22
C GLU A 413 7.09 36.73 -31.37
N ASP A 414 7.24 36.32 -32.63
CA ASP A 414 8.12 35.31 -33.19
C ASP A 414 9.60 35.66 -33.01
N GLY A 415 10.45 34.63 -33.00
CA GLY A 415 11.91 34.79 -32.95
C GLY A 415 12.64 33.51 -33.29
N ASP A 416 12.57 33.14 -34.56
CA ASP A 416 13.39 32.14 -35.23
C ASP A 416 14.88 32.54 -35.19
N SER A 417 15.77 31.61 -34.82
CA SER A 417 17.17 31.64 -35.25
C SER A 417 17.87 30.30 -34.94
N GLN A 418 18.15 29.61 -36.02
CA GLN A 418 19.22 28.62 -36.16
C GLN A 418 20.56 29.23 -35.74
N GLU A 419 21.45 28.45 -35.11
CA GLU A 419 22.75 28.09 -35.69
C GLU A 419 23.67 27.28 -34.75
N THR A 420 24.20 26.20 -35.33
CA THR A 420 25.56 25.67 -35.18
C THR A 420 26.09 25.09 -33.87
N VAL A 421 26.40 23.79 -34.01
CA VAL A 421 27.35 22.95 -33.27
C VAL A 421 28.79 23.45 -33.47
N PRO A 422 29.67 23.32 -32.47
CA PRO A 422 30.86 22.50 -32.71
C PRO A 422 31.32 21.66 -31.51
N GLY A 423 31.85 20.47 -31.82
CA GLY A 423 33.15 20.04 -31.27
C GLY A 423 33.16 19.31 -29.93
N ILE A 424 33.23 17.98 -30.04
CA ILE A 424 33.75 17.04 -29.02
C ILE A 424 35.21 17.41 -28.68
N PRO A 425 35.68 17.11 -27.45
CA PRO A 425 36.78 16.15 -27.38
C PRO A 425 36.52 15.02 -26.38
N GLU A 426 37.06 13.88 -26.81
CA GLU A 426 37.10 12.59 -26.15
C GLU A 426 37.81 12.70 -24.79
N SER A 427 37.29 11.99 -23.78
CA SER A 427 38.10 11.54 -22.65
C SER A 427 37.83 10.06 -22.40
N SER A 428 38.76 9.27 -22.88
CA SER A 428 38.95 7.85 -22.64
C SER A 428 39.14 7.55 -21.14
N CYS A 429 38.30 6.68 -20.58
CA CYS A 429 38.67 5.86 -19.43
C CYS A 429 38.47 4.39 -19.81
N THR A 430 39.57 3.79 -20.23
CA THR A 430 39.79 2.34 -20.30
C THR A 430 39.73 1.75 -18.88
N PHE A 431 38.83 0.81 -18.64
CA PHE A 431 38.99 -0.18 -17.58
C PHE A 431 38.76 -1.55 -18.19
N ARG A 432 39.85 -2.31 -18.37
CA ARG A 432 39.79 -3.75 -18.64
C ARG A 432 39.80 -4.51 -17.30
N PRO A 433 39.09 -5.64 -17.23
CA PRO A 433 39.03 -6.50 -16.07
C PRO A 433 40.18 -7.52 -16.08
N ASP A 434 40.73 -7.85 -14.92
CA ASP A 434 41.41 -9.13 -14.68
C ASP A 434 41.58 -9.37 -13.18
N GLY A 435 41.43 -10.62 -12.74
CA GLY A 435 41.97 -11.07 -11.45
C GLY A 435 41.04 -11.81 -10.49
N GLY A 436 40.56 -12.99 -10.92
CA GLY A 436 40.65 -14.27 -10.19
C GLY A 436 40.58 -14.37 -8.65
N LEU A 437 39.64 -15.21 -8.21
CA LEU A 437 39.65 -16.16 -7.07
C LEU A 437 40.82 -16.10 -6.06
N GLN A 438 40.49 -16.11 -4.76
CA GLN A 438 40.71 -17.32 -3.91
C GLN A 438 40.04 -17.25 -2.53
N LYS A 439 39.62 -18.45 -2.10
CA LYS A 439 39.06 -18.84 -0.80
C LYS A 439 39.93 -18.44 0.39
N ARG A 440 39.29 -18.04 1.49
CA ARG A 440 39.37 -18.69 2.81
C ARG A 440 38.19 -18.28 3.67
#